data_AF-A0A2E0PE15-F1
#
_entry.id   AF-A0A2E0PE15-F1
#
_cell.length_a   1.000
_cell.length_b   1.000
_cell.length_c   1.000
_cell.angle_alpha   90.00
_cell.angle_beta   90.00
_cell.angle_gamma   90.00
#
_symmetry.space_group_name_H-M   'P 1'
#
loop_
_entity.id
_entity.type
_entity.pdbx_description
1 polymer ?
#
loop_
_entity_poly.entity_id
_entity_poly.type
_entity_poly.pdbx_seq_one_letter_code
_entity_poly.pdbx_strand_id
1 'polypeptide(L)'
;MSAAMQTPYSFVFTIKIFILAMIFLMANAIQAQTISPRKIGSQWPSWELIDFQPKSLKHNQTYGLDQFRGRVTLVALLATWCPYCQRQIEKMEQLQKELSDNKFEVNFAVINIQSGKDSQDEFISRCSFPLFQDTKEIDAFSKHQGGKDDFYIYNERGELTDYFQFLDERNSDLTDSIGYENVKQAILQSPYKTEITVDTVIKITIDGVQGRTYQIQFSEDLGQDKNWKNLKAVTLDADQVEIIDTTAIQSRKQRFYRTVEIP
;
A
#
# COMPACT_ATOMS: atom_id res chain seq x y z
N MET A 1 -36.40 38.39 41.17
CA MET A 1 -35.06 37.82 40.93
C MET A 1 -35.25 36.49 40.21
N SER A 2 -34.96 36.41 38.92
CA SER A 2 -34.91 35.16 38.18
C SER A 2 -33.77 35.25 37.18
N ALA A 3 -32.73 34.44 37.37
CA ALA A 3 -31.56 34.39 36.52
C ALA A 3 -31.75 33.25 35.50
N ALA A 4 -31.85 33.62 34.22
CA ALA A 4 -31.89 32.67 33.12
C ALA A 4 -30.49 32.08 32.90
N MET A 5 -30.39 30.76 33.05
CA MET A 5 -29.18 29.97 32.81
C MET A 5 -29.01 29.79 31.30
N GLN A 6 -28.11 30.55 30.68
CA GLN A 6 -27.71 30.34 29.28
C GLN A 6 -26.70 29.19 29.23
N THR A 7 -27.10 28.06 28.64
CA THR A 7 -26.18 26.97 28.30
C THR A 7 -25.25 27.41 27.17
N PRO A 8 -23.93 27.13 27.25
CA PRO A 8 -22.97 27.64 26.27
C PRO A 8 -23.06 26.81 24.99
N TYR A 9 -23.65 27.42 23.95
CA TYR A 9 -23.75 26.87 22.59
C TYR A 9 -22.40 26.38 22.02
N SER A 10 -21.26 26.85 22.53
CA SER A 10 -19.93 26.45 22.05
C SER A 10 -19.56 25.00 22.39
N PHE A 11 -20.08 24.46 23.51
CA PHE A 11 -19.73 23.11 23.98
C PHE A 11 -20.42 22.02 23.15
N VAL A 12 -21.66 22.28 22.73
CA VAL A 12 -22.42 21.37 21.85
C VAL A 12 -21.82 21.33 20.44
N PHE A 13 -21.28 22.46 19.97
CA PHE A 13 -20.66 22.56 18.64
C PHE A 13 -19.30 21.84 18.58
N THR A 14 -18.47 21.94 19.62
CA THR A 14 -17.19 21.22 19.70
C THR A 14 -17.37 19.71 19.76
N ILE A 15 -18.35 19.22 20.53
CA ILE A 15 -18.68 17.79 20.60
C ILE A 15 -19.14 17.26 19.24
N LYS A 16 -19.96 18.02 18.49
CA LYS A 16 -20.41 17.60 17.16
C LYS A 16 -19.26 17.51 16.15
N ILE A 17 -18.31 18.45 16.18
CA ILE A 17 -17.11 18.41 15.32
C ILE A 17 -16.25 17.19 15.66
N PHE A 18 -16.06 16.91 16.96
CA PHE A 18 -15.30 15.76 17.41
C PHE A 18 -15.96 14.43 17.01
N ILE A 19 -17.27 14.31 17.16
CA ILE A 19 -18.03 13.13 16.75
C ILE A 19 -17.97 12.97 15.22
N LEU A 20 -18.12 14.05 14.45
CA LEU A 20 -18.06 13.99 12.98
C LEU A 20 -16.65 13.61 12.49
N ALA A 21 -15.60 14.14 13.12
CA ALA A 21 -14.21 13.76 12.86
C ALA A 21 -13.95 12.29 13.23
N MET A 22 -14.48 11.81 14.35
CA MET A 22 -14.36 10.40 14.75
C MET A 22 -15.10 9.47 13.78
N ILE A 23 -16.30 9.84 13.33
CA ILE A 23 -17.07 9.10 12.32
C ILE A 23 -16.31 9.08 10.99
N PHE A 24 -15.71 10.20 10.59
CA PHE A 24 -14.90 10.28 9.36
C PHE A 24 -13.61 9.46 9.46
N LEU A 25 -12.96 9.42 10.62
CA LEU A 25 -11.81 8.57 10.91
C LEU A 25 -12.17 7.08 10.89
N MET A 26 -13.31 6.70 11.48
CA MET A 26 -13.78 5.30 11.47
C MET A 26 -14.23 4.82 10.08
N ALA A 27 -14.86 5.69 9.27
CA ALA A 27 -15.27 5.34 7.91
C ALA A 27 -14.08 5.02 6.98
N ASN A 28 -12.98 5.77 7.10
CA ASN A 28 -11.75 5.50 6.35
C ASN A 28 -11.06 4.20 6.80
N ALA A 29 -11.12 3.85 8.09
CA ALA A 29 -10.56 2.60 8.61
C ALA A 29 -11.33 1.36 8.10
N ILE A 30 -12.65 1.46 7.91
CA ILE A 30 -13.48 0.36 7.39
C ILE A 30 -13.18 0.06 5.92
N GLN A 31 -12.85 1.06 5.10
CA GLN A 31 -12.54 0.85 3.68
C GLN A 31 -11.26 0.05 3.43
N ALA A 32 -10.27 0.14 4.31
CA ALA A 32 -9.02 -0.64 4.21
C ALA A 32 -9.21 -2.16 4.42
N GLN A 33 -10.35 -2.60 4.98
CA GLN A 33 -10.63 -4.01 5.31
C GLN A 33 -11.44 -4.76 4.23
N THR A 34 -11.75 -4.15 3.09
CA THR A 34 -12.66 -4.75 2.09
C THR A 34 -11.97 -5.49 0.94
N ILE A 35 -10.65 -5.34 0.78
CA ILE A 35 -9.89 -5.98 -0.29
C ILE A 35 -9.22 -7.24 0.28
N SER A 36 -9.46 -8.39 -0.35
CA SER A 36 -8.84 -9.65 0.08
C SER A 36 -7.30 -9.55 0.04
N PRO A 37 -6.58 -9.96 1.09
CA PRO A 37 -5.12 -9.95 1.16
C PRO A 37 -4.46 -10.86 0.11
N ARG A 38 -5.22 -11.76 -0.54
CA ARG A 38 -4.75 -12.62 -1.64
C ARG A 38 -4.95 -12.00 -3.03
N LYS A 39 -5.61 -10.86 -3.14
CA LYS A 39 -5.79 -10.18 -4.42
C LYS A 39 -4.49 -9.45 -4.79
N ILE A 40 -4.01 -9.65 -6.01
CA ILE A 40 -2.84 -8.92 -6.54
C ILE A 40 -3.01 -7.40 -6.38
N GLY A 41 -1.95 -6.74 -5.93
CA GLY A 41 -1.91 -5.32 -5.58
C GLY A 41 -2.35 -4.99 -4.15
N SER A 42 -2.86 -5.96 -3.39
CA SER A 42 -3.27 -5.73 -1.99
C SER A 42 -2.06 -5.61 -1.08
N GLN A 43 -2.18 -4.78 -0.04
CA GLN A 43 -1.15 -4.73 1.01
C GLN A 43 -1.11 -6.05 1.79
N TRP A 44 0.06 -6.41 2.31
CA TRP A 44 0.14 -7.47 3.31
C TRP A 44 -0.78 -7.20 4.51
N PRO A 45 -1.31 -8.23 5.17
CA PRO A 45 -2.12 -8.03 6.36
C PRO A 45 -1.26 -7.55 7.55
N SER A 46 -1.88 -6.78 8.44
CA SER A 46 -1.25 -6.30 9.67
C SER A 46 -1.37 -7.32 10.80
N TRP A 47 -0.21 -7.70 11.34
CA TRP A 47 0.00 -8.49 12.55
C TRP A 47 1.41 -8.21 13.09
N GLU A 48 1.62 -8.49 14.36
CA GLU A 48 2.95 -8.51 14.96
C GLU A 48 3.14 -9.83 15.69
N LEU A 49 4.24 -10.52 15.41
CA LEU A 49 4.57 -11.81 16.00
C LEU A 49 6.01 -11.81 16.49
N ILE A 50 6.30 -12.69 17.45
CA ILE A 50 7.65 -12.89 17.97
C ILE A 50 8.51 -13.61 16.92
N ASP A 51 9.67 -13.03 16.59
CA ASP A 51 10.71 -13.70 15.80
C ASP A 51 11.55 -14.62 16.70
N PHE A 52 11.45 -15.92 16.49
CA PHE A 52 12.15 -16.92 17.27
C PHE A 52 13.47 -17.39 16.63
N GLN A 53 13.90 -16.86 15.49
CA GLN A 53 15.14 -17.26 14.81
C GLN A 53 16.38 -16.61 15.46
N PRO A 54 17.30 -17.36 16.08
CA PRO A 54 18.49 -16.79 16.71
C PRO A 54 19.49 -16.12 15.75
N LYS A 55 19.48 -16.50 14.46
CA LYS A 55 20.34 -15.90 13.43
C LYS A 55 19.78 -14.63 12.81
N SER A 56 18.53 -14.27 13.11
CA SER A 56 17.91 -13.07 12.55
C SER A 56 18.39 -11.82 13.30
N LEU A 57 18.37 -10.67 12.61
CA LEU A 57 18.78 -9.39 13.20
C LEU A 57 17.88 -8.93 14.36
N LYS A 58 16.64 -9.43 14.40
CA LYS A 58 15.60 -9.01 15.35
C LYS A 58 15.10 -10.17 16.20
N HIS A 59 15.97 -11.15 16.45
CA HIS A 59 15.67 -12.27 17.32
C HIS A 59 15.05 -11.81 18.65
N ASN A 60 13.99 -12.49 19.06
CA ASN A 60 13.23 -12.24 20.28
C ASN A 60 12.55 -10.85 20.33
N GLN A 61 12.34 -10.21 19.17
CA GLN A 61 11.52 -9.01 19.05
C GLN A 61 10.16 -9.35 18.42
N THR A 62 9.13 -8.59 18.79
CA THR A 62 7.80 -8.67 18.17
C THR A 62 7.67 -7.58 17.11
N TYR A 63 7.35 -7.97 15.88
CA TYR A 63 7.17 -7.04 14.77
C TYR A 63 6.38 -7.69 13.62
N GLY A 64 5.93 -6.86 12.67
CA GLY A 64 5.18 -7.27 11.48
C GLY A 64 5.95 -7.09 10.18
N LEU A 65 5.25 -7.31 9.07
CA LEU A 65 5.83 -7.29 7.73
C LEU A 65 6.35 -5.90 7.28
N ASP A 66 5.88 -4.82 7.91
CA ASP A 66 6.34 -3.46 7.58
C ASP A 66 7.86 -3.25 7.75
N GLN A 67 8.52 -4.10 8.55
CA GLN A 67 9.97 -4.09 8.69
C GLN A 67 10.72 -4.56 7.43
N PHE A 68 10.03 -5.19 6.48
CA PHE A 68 10.60 -5.69 5.22
C PHE A 68 10.40 -4.73 4.04
N ARG A 69 9.78 -3.55 4.26
CA ARG A 69 9.62 -2.53 3.20
C ARG A 69 10.97 -2.16 2.57
N GLY A 70 10.94 -1.90 1.27
CA GLY A 70 12.11 -1.52 0.48
C GLY A 70 12.80 -2.68 -0.23
N ARG A 71 12.36 -3.93 -0.04
CA ARG A 71 12.83 -5.10 -0.81
C ARG A 71 11.67 -6.04 -1.11
N VAL A 72 11.79 -6.80 -2.20
CA VAL A 72 10.89 -7.93 -2.47
C VAL A 72 10.94 -8.89 -1.28
N THR A 73 9.78 -9.41 -0.89
CA THR A 73 9.63 -10.25 0.30
C THR A 73 8.83 -11.51 -0.02
N LEU A 74 9.42 -12.68 0.19
CA LEU A 74 8.74 -13.98 0.21
C LEU A 74 8.28 -14.30 1.63
N VAL A 75 6.97 -14.48 1.83
CA VAL A 75 6.38 -14.93 3.08
C VAL A 75 5.79 -16.33 2.88
N ALA A 76 6.15 -17.27 3.75
CA ALA A 76 5.63 -18.62 3.72
C ALA A 76 4.85 -18.98 4.99
N LEU A 77 3.71 -19.64 4.82
CA LEU A 77 2.88 -20.14 5.92
C LEU A 77 3.19 -21.61 6.16
N LEU A 78 4.00 -21.94 7.16
CA LEU A 78 4.54 -23.30 7.33
C LEU A 78 4.28 -23.88 8.72
N ALA A 79 4.56 -25.17 8.88
CA ALA A 79 4.51 -25.85 10.17
C ALA A 79 5.80 -26.61 10.45
N THR A 80 6.45 -26.29 11.57
CA THR A 80 7.70 -26.91 12.03
C THR A 80 7.63 -28.44 12.16
N TRP A 81 6.49 -29.00 12.58
CA TRP A 81 6.29 -30.44 12.70
C TRP A 81 6.08 -31.16 11.36
N CYS A 82 5.96 -30.43 10.24
CA CYS A 82 5.64 -31.01 8.95
C CYS A 82 6.91 -31.29 8.13
N PRO A 83 7.20 -32.57 7.78
CA PRO A 83 8.40 -32.90 7.01
C PRO A 83 8.48 -32.26 5.64
N TYR A 84 7.34 -31.98 5.01
CA TYR A 84 7.30 -31.22 3.76
C TYR A 84 7.80 -29.79 3.97
N CYS A 85 7.25 -29.07 4.96
CA CYS A 85 7.67 -27.71 5.28
C CYS A 85 9.16 -27.62 5.66
N GLN A 86 9.68 -28.63 6.38
CA GLN A 86 11.11 -28.71 6.72
C GLN A 86 12.00 -28.78 5.48
N ARG A 87 11.57 -29.43 4.40
CA ARG A 87 12.32 -29.42 3.12
C ARG A 87 12.14 -28.10 2.37
N GLN A 88 10.93 -27.52 2.42
CA GLN A 88 10.67 -26.22 1.78
C GLN A 88 11.57 -25.13 2.37
N ILE A 89 11.72 -25.07 3.70
CA ILE A 89 12.51 -24.02 4.35
C ILE A 89 14.01 -24.11 4.03
N GLU A 90 14.56 -25.32 3.85
CA GLU A 90 15.93 -25.52 3.37
C GLU A 90 16.11 -25.01 1.94
N LYS A 91 15.11 -25.25 1.09
CA LYS A 91 15.11 -24.77 -0.29
C LYS A 91 14.91 -23.26 -0.38
N MET A 92 14.13 -22.66 0.52
CA MET A 92 14.05 -21.21 0.67
C MET A 92 15.41 -20.60 1.03
N GLU A 93 16.17 -21.21 1.94
CA GLU A 93 17.53 -20.76 2.30
C GLU A 93 18.50 -20.88 1.11
N GLN A 94 18.38 -21.95 0.30
CA GLN A 94 19.14 -22.10 -0.95
C GLN A 94 18.78 -21.00 -1.95
N LEU A 95 17.49 -20.75 -2.16
CA LEU A 95 16.98 -19.75 -3.08
C LEU A 95 17.39 -18.33 -2.68
N GLN A 96 17.32 -18.01 -1.39
CA GLN A 96 17.77 -16.71 -0.88
C GLN A 96 19.26 -16.48 -1.21
N LYS A 97 20.11 -17.47 -0.96
CA LYS A 97 21.55 -17.40 -1.27
C LYS A 97 21.78 -17.26 -2.77
N GLU A 98 21.11 -18.06 -3.58
CA GLU A 98 21.22 -17.98 -5.04
C GLU A 98 20.84 -16.59 -5.56
N LEU A 99 19.77 -15.99 -5.05
CA LEU A 99 19.34 -14.65 -5.45
C LEU A 99 20.36 -13.58 -5.01
N SER A 100 20.88 -13.67 -3.78
CA SER A 100 21.94 -12.79 -3.28
C SER A 100 23.25 -12.91 -4.08
N ASP A 101 23.66 -14.12 -4.45
CA ASP A 101 24.84 -14.35 -5.32
C ASP A 101 24.67 -13.68 -6.69
N ASN A 102 23.43 -13.59 -7.17
CA ASN A 102 23.04 -12.86 -8.37
C ASN A 102 22.76 -11.36 -8.13
N LYS A 103 23.11 -10.83 -6.95
CA LYS A 103 22.93 -9.44 -6.52
C LYS A 103 21.46 -8.99 -6.46
N PHE A 104 20.55 -9.93 -6.28
CA PHE A 104 19.12 -9.67 -6.10
C PHE A 104 18.73 -9.97 -4.65
N GLU A 105 18.78 -8.96 -3.81
CA GLU A 105 18.54 -9.07 -2.36
C GLU A 105 17.04 -9.16 -2.05
N VAL A 106 16.62 -10.28 -1.45
CA VAL A 106 15.21 -10.58 -1.14
C VAL A 106 15.05 -10.93 0.34
N ASN A 107 14.00 -10.39 0.95
CA ASN A 107 13.61 -10.77 2.30
C ASN A 107 12.85 -12.09 2.26
N PHE A 108 13.20 -13.00 3.16
CA PHE A 108 12.46 -14.24 3.38
C PHE A 108 11.91 -14.20 4.80
N ALA A 109 10.68 -14.66 4.98
CA ALA A 109 10.03 -14.76 6.27
C ALA A 109 9.12 -15.99 6.29
N VAL A 110 9.09 -16.69 7.42
CA VAL A 110 8.15 -17.80 7.64
C VAL A 110 7.27 -17.48 8.83
N ILE A 111 5.97 -17.71 8.68
CA ILE A 111 5.03 -17.75 9.80
C ILE A 111 4.81 -19.22 10.13
N ASN A 112 5.27 -19.63 11.31
CA ASN A 112 5.02 -20.97 11.84
C ASN A 112 3.61 -21.04 12.43
N ILE A 113 2.86 -22.06 12.05
CA ILE A 113 1.52 -22.32 12.58
C ILE A 113 1.53 -22.41 14.12
N GLN A 114 0.41 -22.06 14.75
CA GLN A 114 0.25 -22.12 16.21
C GLN A 114 0.68 -23.47 16.81
N SER A 115 0.29 -24.59 16.20
CA SER A 115 0.62 -25.94 16.68
C SER A 115 2.09 -26.33 16.53
N GLY A 116 2.90 -25.49 15.87
CA GLY A 116 4.34 -25.72 15.66
C GLY A 116 5.25 -25.19 16.77
N LYS A 117 4.70 -24.53 17.80
CA LYS A 117 5.52 -23.85 18.82
C LYS A 117 6.54 -24.74 19.52
N ASP A 118 6.20 -26.00 19.80
CA ASP A 118 7.06 -26.90 20.56
C ASP A 118 8.13 -27.60 19.70
N SER A 119 8.17 -27.33 18.39
CA SER A 119 9.13 -27.93 17.44
C SER A 119 9.91 -26.89 16.63
N GLN A 120 10.06 -25.67 17.16
CA GLN A 120 10.78 -24.56 16.51
C GLN A 120 12.22 -24.90 16.07
N ASP A 121 12.90 -25.79 16.80
CA ASP A 121 14.27 -26.24 16.49
C ASP A 121 14.39 -26.84 15.07
N GLU A 122 13.31 -27.44 14.56
CA GLU A 122 13.27 -27.99 13.21
C GLU A 122 13.44 -26.92 12.12
N PHE A 123 13.01 -25.69 12.38
CA PHE A 123 13.23 -24.57 11.45
C PHE A 123 14.49 -23.79 11.77
N ILE A 124 14.78 -23.55 13.06
CA ILE A 124 15.98 -22.81 13.50
C ILE A 124 17.26 -23.39 12.90
N SER A 125 17.36 -24.72 12.84
CA SER A 125 18.53 -25.43 12.33
C SER A 125 18.72 -25.31 10.80
N ARG A 126 17.68 -24.93 10.05
CA ARG A 126 17.63 -25.07 8.58
C ARG A 126 17.74 -23.77 7.80
N CYS A 127 17.52 -22.62 8.44
CA CYS A 127 17.62 -21.30 7.79
C CYS A 127 18.30 -20.25 8.67
N SER A 128 18.41 -19.04 8.13
CA SER A 128 18.95 -17.85 8.79
C SER A 128 18.00 -16.64 8.80
N PHE A 129 16.96 -16.65 7.97
CA PHE A 129 15.97 -15.59 7.87
C PHE A 129 14.91 -15.64 8.99
N PRO A 130 14.20 -14.53 9.28
CA PRO A 130 13.21 -14.44 10.36
C PRO A 130 12.15 -15.54 10.35
N LEU A 131 11.84 -16.04 11.55
CA LEU A 131 10.81 -17.06 11.79
C LEU A 131 9.83 -16.55 12.83
N PHE A 132 8.58 -16.34 12.44
CA PHE A 132 7.54 -15.81 13.31
C PHE A 132 6.67 -16.92 13.87
N GLN A 133 6.41 -16.90 15.18
CA GLN A 133 5.50 -17.87 15.79
C GLN A 133 4.07 -17.33 15.85
N ASP A 134 3.14 -17.92 15.10
CA ASP A 134 1.73 -17.54 15.18
C ASP A 134 1.09 -17.95 16.52
N THR A 135 0.02 -17.26 16.87
CA THR A 135 -0.75 -17.44 18.11
C THR A 135 -2.24 -17.46 17.82
N LYS A 136 -3.04 -17.99 18.74
CA LYS A 136 -4.50 -18.02 18.57
C LYS A 136 -5.09 -16.60 18.54
N GLU A 137 -4.47 -15.68 19.28
CA GLU A 137 -4.93 -14.31 19.45
C GLU A 137 -4.65 -13.46 18.20
N ILE A 138 -3.50 -13.67 17.56
CA ILE A 138 -3.09 -12.92 16.37
C ILE A 138 -3.62 -13.56 15.09
N ASP A 139 -3.59 -14.89 14.98
CA ASP A 139 -4.09 -15.68 13.84
C ASP A 139 -3.65 -15.09 12.49
N ALA A 140 -2.33 -14.99 12.32
CA ALA A 140 -1.74 -14.43 11.11
C ALA A 140 -2.10 -15.24 9.86
N PHE A 141 -2.26 -16.56 9.97
CA PHE A 141 -2.73 -17.41 8.87
C PHE A 141 -4.10 -16.96 8.34
N SER A 142 -5.09 -16.78 9.22
CA SER A 142 -6.42 -16.29 8.80
C SER A 142 -6.37 -14.86 8.27
N LYS A 143 -5.51 -14.00 8.84
CA LYS A 143 -5.30 -12.64 8.33
C LYS A 143 -4.72 -12.62 6.91
N HIS A 144 -3.90 -13.61 6.55
CA HIS A 144 -3.43 -13.85 5.18
C HIS A 144 -4.48 -14.54 4.29
N GLN A 145 -5.56 -15.05 4.87
CA GLN A 145 -6.54 -15.92 4.22
C GLN A 145 -5.90 -17.13 3.54
N GLY A 146 -4.78 -17.62 4.10
CA GLY A 146 -3.95 -18.68 3.53
C GLY A 146 -4.01 -19.99 4.30
N GLY A 147 -3.57 -21.05 3.64
CA GLY A 147 -3.35 -22.37 4.23
C GLY A 147 -1.88 -22.60 4.59
N LYS A 148 -1.65 -23.68 5.34
CA LYS A 148 -0.31 -24.25 5.51
C LYS A 148 0.22 -24.66 4.12
N ASP A 149 1.50 -24.38 3.89
CA ASP A 149 2.27 -24.57 2.65
C ASP A 149 2.06 -23.49 1.57
N ASP A 150 1.32 -22.41 1.86
CA ASP A 150 1.14 -21.29 0.93
C ASP A 150 2.34 -20.33 0.94
N PHE A 151 2.63 -19.75 -0.22
CA PHE A 151 3.63 -18.69 -0.40
C PHE A 151 3.01 -17.39 -0.92
N TYR A 152 3.51 -16.27 -0.41
CA TYR A 152 3.14 -14.92 -0.80
C TYR A 152 4.39 -14.15 -1.21
N ILE A 153 4.32 -13.46 -2.33
CA ILE A 153 5.42 -12.62 -2.82
C ILE A 153 4.92 -11.18 -2.86
N TYR A 154 5.60 -10.32 -2.11
CA TYR A 154 5.33 -8.89 -2.04
C TYR A 154 6.46 -8.09 -2.68
N ASN A 155 6.11 -7.00 -3.34
CA ASN A 155 7.11 -6.04 -3.84
C ASN A 155 7.67 -5.16 -2.70
N GLU A 156 8.55 -4.23 -3.05
CA GLU A 156 9.21 -3.31 -2.12
C GLU A 156 8.24 -2.39 -1.35
N ARG A 157 7.02 -2.23 -1.85
CA ARG A 157 5.95 -1.43 -1.23
C ARG A 157 5.04 -2.24 -0.32
N GLY A 158 5.26 -3.56 -0.21
CA GLY A 158 4.40 -4.46 0.55
C GLY A 158 3.10 -4.83 -0.16
N GLU A 159 3.04 -4.64 -1.48
CA GLU A 159 1.89 -5.04 -2.30
C GLU A 159 2.11 -6.46 -2.82
N LEU A 160 1.08 -7.30 -2.74
CA LEU A 160 1.11 -8.67 -3.24
C LEU A 160 1.27 -8.66 -4.75
N THR A 161 2.34 -9.27 -5.25
CA THR A 161 2.57 -9.47 -6.69
C THR A 161 2.27 -10.88 -7.14
N ASP A 162 2.39 -11.85 -6.23
CA ASP A 162 2.05 -13.24 -6.52
C ASP A 162 1.67 -14.04 -5.26
N TYR A 163 0.87 -15.08 -5.44
CA TYR A 163 0.42 -16.00 -4.40
C TYR A 163 0.37 -17.41 -4.97
N PHE A 164 1.01 -18.34 -4.26
CA PHE A 164 0.96 -19.77 -4.56
C PHE A 164 0.16 -20.48 -3.48
N GLN A 165 -0.94 -21.08 -3.89
CA GLN A 165 -1.72 -21.93 -3.01
C GLN A 165 -1.14 -23.34 -3.04
N PHE A 166 -1.07 -24.01 -1.89
CA PHE A 166 -0.60 -25.38 -1.83
C PHE A 166 -1.39 -26.32 -2.76
N LEU A 167 -0.67 -27.15 -3.52
CA LEU A 167 -1.19 -28.09 -4.51
C LEU A 167 -2.00 -27.44 -5.64
N ASP A 168 -1.78 -26.15 -5.91
CA ASP A 168 -2.27 -25.54 -7.13
C ASP A 168 -1.53 -26.07 -8.37
N GLU A 169 -2.08 -25.79 -9.56
CA GLU A 169 -1.53 -26.23 -10.84
C GLU A 169 -0.17 -25.60 -11.17
N ARG A 170 0.19 -24.48 -10.51
CA ARG A 170 1.44 -23.77 -10.76
C ARG A 170 2.62 -24.43 -10.08
N ASN A 171 2.40 -25.33 -9.13
CA ASN A 171 3.43 -26.05 -8.38
C ASN A 171 4.41 -25.09 -7.67
N SER A 172 4.28 -24.97 -6.36
CA SER A 172 5.20 -24.21 -5.51
C SER A 172 6.19 -25.08 -4.75
N ASP A 173 6.29 -26.37 -5.05
CA ASP A 173 7.23 -27.27 -4.37
C ASP A 173 8.67 -26.92 -4.76
N LEU A 174 9.40 -26.32 -3.82
CA LEU A 174 10.80 -25.93 -4.04
C LEU A 174 11.76 -27.14 -4.06
N THR A 175 11.28 -28.35 -3.74
CA THR A 175 12.06 -29.58 -3.92
C THR A 175 11.95 -30.14 -5.33
N ASP A 176 10.93 -29.72 -6.09
CA ASP A 176 10.78 -29.99 -7.51
C ASP A 176 11.43 -28.87 -8.33
N SER A 177 12.09 -29.22 -9.44
CA SER A 177 12.83 -28.24 -10.24
C SER A 177 11.91 -27.24 -10.94
N ILE A 178 10.70 -27.66 -11.34
CA ILE A 178 9.72 -26.77 -11.97
C ILE A 178 9.15 -25.84 -10.92
N GLY A 179 8.78 -26.37 -9.75
CA GLY A 179 8.25 -25.55 -8.65
C GLY A 179 9.25 -24.52 -8.12
N TYR A 180 10.51 -24.91 -7.98
CA TYR A 180 11.60 -24.00 -7.62
C TYR A 180 11.74 -22.84 -8.62
N GLU A 181 11.76 -23.14 -9.91
CA GLU A 181 11.90 -22.11 -10.95
C GLU A 181 10.67 -21.20 -11.01
N ASN A 182 9.46 -21.74 -10.81
CA ASN A 182 8.24 -20.95 -10.80
C ASN A 182 8.24 -19.90 -9.68
N VAL A 183 8.61 -20.28 -8.45
CA VAL A 183 8.71 -19.35 -7.32
C VAL A 183 9.85 -18.34 -7.55
N LYS A 184 11.01 -18.80 -8.04
CA LYS A 184 12.14 -17.92 -8.36
C LYS A 184 11.76 -16.86 -9.41
N GLN A 185 11.11 -17.25 -10.50
CA GLN A 185 10.67 -16.30 -11.54
C GLN A 185 9.64 -15.31 -11.04
N ALA A 186 8.70 -15.75 -10.19
CA ALA A 186 7.73 -14.85 -9.57
C ALA A 186 8.41 -13.78 -8.69
N ILE A 187 9.44 -14.19 -7.91
CA ILE A 187 10.26 -13.26 -7.12
C ILE A 187 10.99 -12.25 -8.03
N LEU A 188 11.64 -12.72 -9.11
CA LEU A 188 12.38 -11.87 -10.04
C LEU A 188 11.49 -10.87 -10.80
N GLN A 189 10.20 -11.18 -10.96
CA GLN A 189 9.22 -10.32 -11.64
C GLN A 189 8.47 -9.38 -10.68
N SER A 190 8.62 -9.58 -9.36
CA SER A 190 7.96 -8.80 -8.31
C SER A 190 8.37 -7.33 -8.19
N PRO A 191 9.61 -6.89 -8.53
CA PRO A 191 10.02 -5.51 -8.34
C PRO A 191 9.04 -4.49 -8.91
N TYR A 192 8.75 -3.45 -8.12
CA TYR A 192 7.81 -2.41 -8.52
C TYR A 192 8.31 -1.70 -9.79
N LYS A 193 7.49 -1.73 -10.84
CA LYS A 193 7.79 -1.01 -12.08
C LYS A 193 7.46 0.46 -11.88
N THR A 194 8.49 1.32 -11.90
CA THR A 194 8.30 2.76 -11.80
C THR A 194 7.48 3.28 -12.97
N GLU A 195 6.33 3.86 -12.69
CA GLU A 195 5.53 4.60 -13.67
C GLU A 195 5.89 6.08 -13.59
N ILE A 196 6.16 6.69 -14.74
CA ILE A 196 6.37 8.13 -14.87
C ILE A 196 5.22 8.67 -15.69
N THR A 197 4.48 9.63 -15.13
CA THR A 197 3.50 10.43 -15.85
C THR A 197 4.03 11.85 -15.99
N VAL A 198 3.89 12.43 -17.19
CA VAL A 198 4.24 13.82 -17.47
C VAL A 198 2.99 14.53 -17.96
N ASP A 199 2.50 15.45 -17.14
CA ASP A 199 1.31 16.24 -17.43
C ASP A 199 1.72 17.66 -17.85
N THR A 200 1.51 18.01 -19.14
CA THR A 200 1.78 19.35 -19.65
C THR A 200 0.64 20.30 -19.27
N VAL A 201 0.79 21.02 -18.16
CA VAL A 201 -0.23 21.98 -17.71
C VAL A 201 -0.03 23.37 -18.31
N ILE A 202 -1.11 24.14 -18.44
CA ILE A 202 -1.02 25.57 -18.80
C ILE A 202 -1.04 26.40 -17.51
N LYS A 203 0.08 27.08 -17.25
CA LYS A 203 0.19 28.07 -16.18
C LYS A 203 -0.35 29.41 -16.68
N ILE A 204 -1.33 29.97 -15.98
CA ILE A 204 -1.97 31.24 -16.30
C ILE A 204 -1.64 32.22 -15.18
N THR A 205 -0.97 33.32 -15.51
CA THR A 205 -0.75 34.44 -14.59
C THR A 205 -1.88 35.45 -14.78
N ILE A 206 -2.57 35.78 -13.70
CA ILE A 206 -3.62 36.79 -13.66
C ILE A 206 -3.07 37.97 -12.89
N ASP A 207 -3.06 39.12 -13.56
CA ASP A 207 -2.73 40.42 -12.99
C ASP A 207 -4.03 41.21 -12.85
N GLY A 208 -4.38 41.59 -11.63
CA GLY A 208 -5.67 42.17 -11.27
C GLY A 208 -5.60 42.93 -9.96
N VAL A 209 -6.74 43.10 -9.29
CA VAL A 209 -6.82 43.86 -8.03
C VAL A 209 -7.11 42.93 -6.87
N GLN A 210 -6.32 43.05 -5.80
CA GLN A 210 -6.56 42.35 -4.54
C GLN A 210 -8.02 42.54 -4.05
N GLY A 211 -8.62 41.45 -3.60
CA GLY A 211 -9.99 41.38 -3.10
C GLY A 211 -11.07 41.22 -4.17
N ARG A 212 -10.73 41.27 -5.47
CA ARG A 212 -11.70 41.10 -6.57
C ARG A 212 -11.77 39.66 -7.04
N THR A 213 -12.94 39.29 -7.57
CA THR A 213 -13.19 37.96 -8.13
C THR A 213 -13.25 38.01 -9.65
N TYR A 214 -12.48 37.13 -10.29
CA TYR A 214 -12.44 36.97 -11.73
C TYR A 214 -12.93 35.58 -12.13
N GLN A 215 -13.95 35.52 -12.99
CA GLN A 215 -14.35 34.32 -13.70
C GLN A 215 -13.39 34.10 -14.87
N ILE A 216 -12.60 33.04 -14.77
CA ILE A 216 -11.68 32.62 -15.82
C ILE A 216 -12.48 31.77 -16.80
N GLN A 217 -12.31 32.10 -18.07
CA GLN A 217 -12.93 31.38 -19.17
C GLN A 217 -11.87 30.94 -20.16
N PHE A 218 -12.14 29.83 -20.82
CA PHE A 218 -11.32 29.33 -21.92
C PHE A 218 -12.16 29.10 -23.16
N SER A 219 -11.51 29.15 -24.33
CA SER A 219 -12.05 28.64 -25.58
C SER A 219 -10.98 27.83 -26.31
N GLU A 220 -11.43 26.84 -27.07
CA GLU A 220 -10.58 26.00 -27.93
C GLU A 220 -10.61 26.46 -29.40
N ASP A 221 -11.49 27.41 -29.72
CA ASP A 221 -11.63 28.02 -31.04
C ASP A 221 -12.19 29.45 -30.90
N LEU A 222 -11.46 30.42 -31.45
CA LEU A 222 -11.85 31.82 -31.48
C LEU A 222 -12.60 32.21 -32.77
N GLY A 223 -13.18 31.24 -33.50
CA GLY A 223 -14.15 31.47 -34.57
C GLY A 223 -15.25 32.49 -34.19
N GLN A 224 -16.18 32.81 -35.10
CA GLN A 224 -17.04 34.01 -34.95
C GLN A 224 -17.76 34.12 -33.59
N ASP A 225 -18.23 33.01 -33.01
CA ASP A 225 -18.97 33.01 -31.74
C ASP A 225 -18.09 32.85 -30.49
N LYS A 226 -16.79 32.55 -30.66
CA LYS A 226 -15.74 32.42 -29.62
C LYS A 226 -16.05 31.49 -28.43
N ASN A 227 -17.14 30.73 -28.46
CA ASN A 227 -17.66 29.75 -27.49
C ASN A 227 -16.87 29.62 -26.16
N TRP A 228 -16.99 30.64 -25.30
CA TRP A 228 -16.26 30.70 -24.03
C TRP A 228 -16.90 29.82 -22.97
N LYS A 229 -16.10 28.95 -22.36
CA LYS A 229 -16.52 28.07 -21.26
C LYS A 229 -15.89 28.53 -19.95
N ASN A 230 -16.62 28.40 -18.85
CA ASN A 230 -16.09 28.72 -17.53
C ASN A 230 -15.07 27.66 -17.09
N LEU A 231 -13.88 28.12 -16.71
CA LEU A 231 -12.85 27.27 -16.10
C LEU A 231 -12.97 27.28 -14.59
N LYS A 232 -12.83 28.46 -13.97
CA LYS A 232 -12.79 28.64 -12.51
C LYS A 232 -13.01 30.11 -12.15
N ALA A 233 -13.65 30.37 -11.03
CA ALA A 233 -13.66 31.70 -10.41
C ALA A 233 -12.53 31.82 -9.38
N VAL A 234 -11.83 32.95 -9.36
CA VAL A 234 -10.70 33.18 -8.45
C VAL A 234 -10.82 34.56 -7.83
N THR A 235 -10.82 34.60 -6.50
CA THR A 235 -10.67 35.83 -5.73
C THR A 235 -9.18 36.07 -5.49
N LEU A 236 -8.71 37.27 -5.80
CA LEU A 236 -7.29 37.62 -5.71
C LEU A 236 -6.90 37.99 -4.29
N ASP A 237 -6.00 37.22 -3.67
CA ASP A 237 -5.44 37.56 -2.35
C ASP A 237 -4.28 38.58 -2.46
N ALA A 238 -3.76 38.80 -3.66
CA ALA A 238 -2.77 39.80 -4.05
C ALA A 238 -3.04 40.25 -5.49
N ASP A 239 -2.43 41.36 -5.94
CA ASP A 239 -2.64 41.89 -7.29
C ASP A 239 -2.19 40.93 -8.42
N GLN A 240 -1.48 39.86 -8.08
CA GLN A 240 -1.12 38.81 -9.03
C GLN A 240 -1.36 37.42 -8.43
N VAL A 241 -1.91 36.50 -9.23
CA VAL A 241 -2.02 35.08 -8.89
C VAL A 241 -1.65 34.20 -10.08
N GLU A 242 -1.10 33.04 -9.77
CA GLU A 242 -0.85 32.00 -10.75
C GLU A 242 -1.85 30.87 -10.55
N ILE A 243 -2.48 30.44 -11.63
CA ILE A 243 -3.31 29.24 -11.63
C ILE A 243 -2.83 28.24 -12.66
N ILE A 244 -3.27 27.00 -12.51
CA ILE A 244 -2.92 25.90 -13.39
C ILE A 244 -4.21 25.37 -14.01
N ASP A 245 -4.28 25.36 -15.34
CA ASP A 245 -5.31 24.64 -16.09
C ASP A 245 -4.81 23.22 -16.41
N THR A 246 -5.29 22.24 -15.65
CA THR A 246 -5.02 20.81 -15.87
C THR A 246 -5.97 20.18 -16.91
N THR A 247 -7.06 20.86 -17.27
CA THR A 247 -8.06 20.35 -18.23
C THR A 247 -7.62 20.57 -19.68
N ALA A 248 -6.67 21.48 -19.93
CA ALA A 248 -6.06 21.68 -21.24
C ALA A 248 -5.45 20.41 -21.84
N ILE A 249 -4.98 19.51 -20.98
CA ILE A 249 -4.38 18.23 -21.37
C ILE A 249 -5.39 17.35 -22.10
N GLN A 250 -6.65 17.33 -21.64
CA GLN A 250 -7.68 16.45 -22.18
C GLN A 250 -8.07 16.81 -23.62
N SER A 251 -8.00 18.09 -24.01
CA SER A 251 -8.51 18.51 -25.31
C SER A 251 -7.47 18.56 -26.43
N ARG A 252 -6.16 18.52 -26.12
CA ARG A 252 -5.04 18.63 -27.09
C ARG A 252 -5.14 19.81 -28.09
N LYS A 253 -6.06 20.73 -27.87
CA LYS A 253 -6.30 21.91 -28.70
C LYS A 253 -5.62 23.11 -28.07
N GLN A 254 -5.22 24.06 -28.91
CA GLN A 254 -4.81 25.37 -28.43
C GLN A 254 -5.94 25.99 -27.60
N ARG A 255 -5.61 26.48 -26.41
CA ARG A 255 -6.54 27.21 -25.56
C ARG A 255 -6.26 28.69 -25.57
N PHE A 256 -7.34 29.46 -25.57
CA PHE A 256 -7.34 30.90 -25.39
C PHE A 256 -8.04 31.19 -24.08
N TYR A 257 -7.55 32.18 -23.33
CA TYR A 257 -8.05 32.51 -22.00
C TYR A 257 -8.50 33.95 -21.93
N ARG A 258 -9.50 34.19 -21.07
CA ARG A 258 -9.88 35.55 -20.65
C ARG A 258 -10.38 35.53 -19.22
N THR A 259 -10.39 36.71 -18.61
CA THR A 259 -11.06 36.95 -17.34
C THR A 259 -12.32 37.79 -17.56
N VAL A 260 -13.32 37.57 -16.72
CA VAL A 260 -14.49 38.43 -16.56
C VAL A 260 -14.60 38.72 -15.07
N GLU A 261 -14.45 39.99 -14.67
CA GLU A 261 -14.68 40.38 -13.28
C GLU A 261 -16.16 40.13 -12.92
N ILE A 262 -16.39 39.49 -11.78
CA ILE A 262 -17.74 39.21 -11.28
C ILE A 262 -17.93 39.85 -9.90
N PRO A 263 -19.16 40.31 -9.57
CA PRO A 263 -19.47 40.93 -8.28
C PRO A 263 -19.20 40.01 -7.09
#